data_AF-A0A833H199-F1
#
_entry.id   AF-A0A833H199-F1
#
_cell.length_a   1.000
_cell.length_b   1.000
_cell.length_c   1.000
_cell.angle_alpha   90.00
_cell.angle_beta   90.00
_cell.angle_gamma   90.00
#
_symmetry.space_group_name_H-M   'P 1'
#
loop_
_entity.id
_entity.type
_entity.pdbx_description
1 polymer ?
#
loop_
_entity_poly.entity_id
_entity_poly.type
_entity_poly.pdbx_seq_one_letter_code
_entity_poly.pdbx_strand_id
1 'polypeptide(L)'
;MIELSDFLEQFFDRADLRRLGESLDITLRGGKEDMIQSMMGSDLTGIELTLLSGFTKYGLQSIARRLGTRTSGTNAEISTQILELIQIPRQHDRKVHTILLNRGRVEKITINVAYLLETFFDKESLQDLCRDVELPVSGTKADIIDRLVRSKQYRLQEILEMFDKDELAEVCELLSIRPSFLKSNTVASIISALKEKEGRHAHHEKPVEAIPPVKQTDSEKPGQFSEVFAFLKDYRVQAYEISSRIIEDELDQALVARFGRLNVSRQVPVTGGRIDFEVLGVGVEVKTPSKMPELRQMVAQLFDYRRTYNESLILFLVNAGAKPKDLANYTRQCKQHGIEVIIKE
;
A
#
# COMPACT_ATOMS: atom_id res chain seq x y z
N MET A 1 37.33 -10.72 7.76
CA MET A 1 36.09 -10.15 8.29
C MET A 1 36.30 -9.88 9.78
N ILE A 2 35.90 -8.70 10.27
CA ILE A 2 36.18 -8.18 11.60
C ILE A 2 34.88 -8.20 12.40
N GLU A 3 34.89 -8.71 13.63
CA GLU A 3 33.68 -8.69 14.48
C GLU A 3 33.26 -7.25 14.80
N LEU A 4 31.94 -7.00 14.84
CA LEU A 4 31.41 -5.66 15.14
C LEU A 4 31.90 -5.13 16.50
N SER A 5 32.02 -6.00 17.51
CA SER A 5 32.57 -5.62 18.83
C SER A 5 34.01 -5.09 18.73
N ASP A 6 34.85 -5.78 17.95
CA ASP A 6 36.26 -5.41 17.77
C ASP A 6 36.39 -4.12 16.96
N PHE A 7 35.51 -3.94 15.97
CA PHE A 7 35.44 -2.70 15.19
C PHE A 7 35.05 -1.51 16.08
N LEU A 8 34.00 -1.65 16.90
CA LEU A 8 33.58 -0.61 17.84
C LEU A 8 34.70 -0.30 18.85
N GLU A 9 35.36 -1.34 19.38
CA GLU A 9 36.49 -1.15 20.30
C GLU A 9 37.68 -0.44 19.63
N GLN A 10 37.92 -0.69 18.35
CA GLN A 10 39.09 -0.12 17.68
C GLN A 10 38.91 1.33 17.19
N PHE A 11 37.67 1.74 16.87
CA PHE A 11 37.40 2.98 16.13
C PHE A 11 36.44 3.95 16.81
N PHE A 12 35.73 3.56 17.87
CA PHE A 12 34.77 4.42 18.55
C PHE A 12 35.28 4.79 19.94
N ASP A 13 35.16 6.06 20.30
CA ASP A 13 35.31 6.48 21.69
C ASP A 13 33.97 6.39 22.44
N ARG A 14 33.97 6.74 23.73
CA ARG A 14 32.75 6.68 24.57
C ARG A 14 31.66 7.66 24.09
N ALA A 15 32.03 8.80 23.51
CA ALA A 15 31.07 9.76 22.99
C ALA A 15 30.47 9.27 21.66
N ASP A 16 31.29 8.64 20.81
CA ASP A 16 30.83 7.99 19.58
C ASP A 16 29.85 6.86 19.87
N LEU A 17 30.17 5.98 20.83
CA LEU A 17 29.28 4.89 21.24
C LEU A 17 27.95 5.42 21.78
N ARG A 18 27.96 6.46 22.62
CA ARG A 18 26.73 7.08 23.11
C ARG A 18 25.87 7.64 21.97
N ARG A 19 26.49 8.35 21.02
CA ARG A 19 25.78 8.87 19.84
C ARG A 19 25.18 7.74 19.01
N LEU A 20 25.94 6.68 18.77
CA LEU A 20 25.45 5.50 18.05
C LEU A 20 24.30 4.81 18.80
N GLY A 21 24.40 4.70 20.13
CA GLY A 21 23.34 4.18 20.99
C GLY A 21 22.07 5.04 20.93
N GLU A 22 22.19 6.36 21.07
CA GLU A 22 21.07 7.30 20.89
C GLU A 22 20.44 7.19 19.50
N SER A 23 21.27 7.02 18.47
CA SER A 23 20.79 6.81 17.12
C SER A 23 19.95 5.55 17.03
N LEU A 24 20.34 4.45 17.68
CA LEU A 24 19.66 3.15 17.65
C LEU A 24 18.56 2.98 18.72
N ASP A 25 18.23 4.02 19.47
CA ASP A 25 17.32 3.95 20.64
C ASP A 25 17.78 2.96 21.73
N ILE A 26 19.10 2.83 21.91
CA ILE A 26 19.74 1.99 22.92
C ILE A 26 20.33 2.88 24.01
N THR A 27 19.89 2.67 25.26
CA THR A 27 20.45 3.38 26.41
C THR A 27 21.77 2.73 26.85
N LEU A 28 22.90 3.37 26.54
CA LEU A 28 24.24 2.89 26.90
C LEU A 28 24.77 3.55 28.18
N ARG A 29 25.18 2.74 29.15
CA ARG A 29 25.74 3.18 30.44
C ARG A 29 27.08 2.48 30.72
N GLY A 30 27.89 3.08 31.59
CA GLY A 30 29.14 2.46 32.06
C GLY A 30 30.41 2.88 31.30
N GLY A 31 31.41 2.01 31.38
CA GLY A 31 32.66 2.09 30.63
C GLY A 31 32.48 1.71 29.16
N LYS A 32 33.52 1.88 28.35
CA LYS A 32 33.46 1.59 26.91
C LYS A 32 33.10 0.12 26.63
N GLU A 33 33.72 -0.79 27.37
CA GLU A 33 33.47 -2.23 27.29
C GLU A 33 32.02 -2.56 27.66
N ASP A 34 31.48 -1.99 28.75
CA ASP A 34 30.07 -2.17 29.16
C ASP A 34 29.09 -1.71 28.07
N MET A 35 29.42 -0.59 27.39
CA MET A 35 28.60 -0.05 26.31
C MET A 35 28.59 -0.98 25.09
N ILE A 36 29.75 -1.53 24.71
CA ILE A 36 29.85 -2.47 23.60
C ILE A 36 29.10 -3.77 23.93
N GLN A 37 29.28 -4.31 25.14
CA GLN A 37 28.53 -5.50 25.58
C GLN A 37 27.01 -5.25 25.57
N SER A 38 26.57 -4.09 26.05
CA SER A 38 25.15 -3.70 26.01
C SER A 38 24.62 -3.59 24.59
N MET A 39 25.41 -3.05 23.65
CA MET A 39 25.06 -3.01 22.22
C MET A 39 24.97 -4.42 21.63
N MET A 40 25.93 -5.30 21.91
CA MET A 40 25.92 -6.67 21.37
C MET A 40 24.75 -7.51 21.90
N GLY A 41 24.21 -7.17 23.09
CA GLY A 41 23.00 -7.77 23.65
C GLY A 41 21.69 -7.11 23.20
N SER A 42 21.73 -6.06 22.37
CA SER A 42 20.56 -5.27 21.96
C SER A 42 20.13 -5.55 20.52
N ASP A 43 18.97 -5.00 20.12
CA ASP A 43 18.53 -4.99 18.73
C ASP A 43 19.36 -3.97 17.93
N LEU A 44 20.23 -4.45 17.05
CA LEU A 44 21.13 -3.64 16.22
C LEU A 44 20.58 -3.38 14.80
N THR A 45 19.28 -3.55 14.60
CA THR A 45 18.63 -3.31 13.30
C THR A 45 18.93 -1.89 12.80
N GLY A 46 19.56 -1.76 11.62
CA GLY A 46 19.90 -0.47 11.02
C GLY A 46 21.23 0.12 11.45
N ILE A 47 22.04 -0.62 12.20
CA ILE A 47 23.39 -0.18 12.57
C ILE A 47 24.25 0.11 11.34
N GLU A 48 24.09 -0.63 10.24
CA GLU A 48 24.79 -0.39 8.98
C GLU A 48 24.56 1.01 8.40
N LEU A 49 23.42 1.63 8.70
CA LEU A 49 23.07 2.97 8.24
C LEU A 49 23.71 4.06 9.11
N THR A 50 23.92 3.80 10.41
CA THR A 50 24.40 4.82 11.37
C THR A 50 25.84 4.64 11.84
N LEU A 51 26.39 3.44 11.72
CA LEU A 51 27.73 3.10 12.20
C LEU A 51 28.76 4.09 11.67
N LEU A 52 28.70 4.40 10.37
CA LEU A 52 29.68 5.28 9.73
C LEU A 52 29.18 6.71 9.49
N SER A 53 27.92 7.02 9.83
CA SER A 53 27.31 8.32 9.48
C SER A 53 27.90 9.50 10.25
N GLY A 54 28.52 9.24 11.41
CA GLY A 54 29.18 10.26 12.23
C GLY A 54 30.61 10.63 11.79
N PHE A 55 31.20 9.89 10.84
CA PHE A 55 32.58 10.09 10.43
C PHE A 55 32.71 11.09 9.29
N THR A 56 33.68 12.00 9.39
CA THR A 56 34.09 12.85 8.27
C THR A 56 34.77 12.01 7.19
N LYS A 57 34.90 12.54 5.97
CA LYS A 57 35.66 11.88 4.89
C LYS A 57 37.06 11.46 5.33
N TYR A 58 37.77 12.32 6.06
CA TYR A 58 39.10 12.02 6.59
C TYR A 58 39.06 10.88 7.63
N GLY A 59 38.04 10.87 8.49
CA GLY A 59 37.78 9.76 9.43
C GLY A 59 37.59 8.43 8.70
N LEU A 60 36.71 8.40 7.69
CA LEU A 60 36.46 7.21 6.87
C LEU A 60 37.73 6.74 6.15
N GLN A 61 38.52 7.65 5.58
CA GLN A 61 39.80 7.32 4.95
C GLN A 61 40.83 6.76 5.93
N SER A 62 40.84 7.26 7.17
CA SER A 62 41.71 6.76 8.24
C SER A 62 41.33 5.33 8.63
N ILE A 63 40.03 5.05 8.78
CA ILE A 63 39.51 3.70 9.03
C ILE A 63 39.88 2.78 7.87
N ALA A 64 39.56 3.15 6.63
CA ALA A 64 39.88 2.39 5.43
C ALA A 64 41.38 2.05 5.32
N ARG A 65 42.26 3.01 5.61
CA ARG A 65 43.72 2.79 5.64
C ARG A 65 44.13 1.77 6.69
N ARG A 66 43.55 1.84 7.90
CA ARG A 66 43.83 0.89 8.99
C ARG A 66 43.29 -0.51 8.69
N LEU A 67 42.20 -0.60 7.92
CA LEU A 67 41.61 -1.86 7.46
C LEU A 67 42.26 -2.42 6.19
N GLY A 68 43.18 -1.68 5.56
CA GLY A 68 43.85 -2.08 4.32
C GLY A 68 42.97 -2.00 3.07
N THR A 69 41.92 -1.17 3.06
CA THR A 69 41.02 -0.98 1.92
C THR A 69 41.33 0.29 1.12
N ARG A 70 40.63 0.50 0.01
CA ARG A 70 40.82 1.69 -0.84
C ARG A 70 40.35 2.93 -0.09
N THR A 71 41.19 3.96 -0.10
CA THR A 71 40.91 5.25 0.56
C THR A 71 40.42 6.33 -0.40
N SER A 72 40.25 6.01 -1.68
CA SER A 72 39.78 6.93 -2.73
C SER A 72 38.30 6.68 -3.05
N GLY A 73 37.57 7.76 -3.35
CA GLY A 73 36.15 7.71 -3.67
C GLY A 73 35.32 8.78 -2.94
N THR A 74 34.01 8.67 -3.11
CA THR A 74 32.98 9.36 -2.32
C THR A 74 32.90 8.77 -0.90
N ASN A 75 32.26 9.49 0.02
CA ASN A 75 32.06 8.96 1.38
C ASN A 75 31.24 7.65 1.36
N ALA A 76 30.23 7.57 0.49
CA ALA A 76 29.41 6.39 0.33
C ALA A 76 30.24 5.17 -0.12
N GLU A 77 31.08 5.32 -1.14
CA GLU A 77 31.93 4.23 -1.64
C GLU A 77 32.91 3.72 -0.59
N ILE A 78 33.50 4.63 0.21
CA ILE A 78 34.43 4.26 1.29
C ILE A 78 33.66 3.57 2.43
N SER A 79 32.47 4.07 2.79
CA SER A 79 31.62 3.47 3.82
C SER A 79 31.15 2.06 3.43
N THR A 80 30.68 1.85 2.21
CA THR A 80 30.27 0.52 1.72
C THR A 80 31.40 -0.49 1.83
N GLN A 81 32.62 -0.11 1.42
CA GLN A 81 33.79 -1.00 1.51
C GLN A 81 34.18 -1.34 2.95
N ILE A 82 34.04 -0.38 3.87
CA ILE A 82 34.29 -0.63 5.30
C ILE A 82 33.23 -1.58 5.86
N LEU A 83 31.95 -1.35 5.55
CA LEU A 83 30.83 -2.19 6.02
C LEU A 83 30.92 -3.63 5.53
N GLU A 84 31.38 -3.86 4.29
CA GLU A 84 31.59 -5.21 3.74
C GLU A 84 32.62 -6.04 4.53
N LEU A 85 33.52 -5.40 5.29
CA LEU A 85 34.52 -6.08 6.10
C LEU A 85 34.06 -6.43 7.51
N ILE A 86 32.95 -5.85 7.97
CA ILE A 86 32.46 -5.98 9.35
C ILE A 86 31.43 -7.11 9.41
N GLN A 87 31.65 -8.08 10.28
CA GLN A 87 30.65 -9.06 10.67
C GLN A 87 29.67 -8.38 11.62
N ILE A 88 28.64 -7.78 11.04
CA ILE A 88 27.46 -7.39 11.80
C ILE A 88 26.74 -8.71 12.12
N PRO A 89 26.51 -9.05 13.41
CA PRO A 89 25.79 -10.26 13.79
C PRO A 89 24.50 -10.32 12.98
N ARG A 90 24.40 -11.29 12.08
CA ARG A 90 23.18 -11.51 11.31
C ARG A 90 22.13 -11.95 12.31
N GLN A 91 21.32 -11.00 12.76
CA GLN A 91 20.06 -11.29 13.42
C GLN A 91 19.28 -12.11 12.39
N HIS A 92 19.24 -13.44 12.60
CA HIS A 92 18.47 -14.36 11.77
C HIS A 92 17.11 -13.75 11.52
N ASP A 93 16.73 -13.68 10.25
CA ASP A 93 15.38 -13.48 9.73
C ASP A 93 14.45 -12.89 10.78
N ARG A 94 14.25 -11.58 10.78
CA ARG A 94 12.97 -10.91 11.10
C ARG A 94 13.16 -9.42 11.40
N LYS A 95 12.23 -8.65 10.82
CA LYS A 95 11.86 -7.25 11.14
C LYS A 95 12.53 -6.21 10.25
N VAL A 96 12.02 -6.10 9.03
CA VAL A 96 12.06 -4.85 8.27
C VAL A 96 11.28 -3.78 9.06
N HIS A 97 11.97 -3.06 9.93
CA HIS A 97 11.63 -1.68 10.22
C HIS A 97 12.34 -0.87 9.15
N THR A 98 11.61 -0.04 8.42
CA THR A 98 12.25 0.94 7.55
C THR A 98 12.99 1.92 8.44
N ILE A 99 14.31 1.90 8.38
CA ILE A 99 15.16 2.83 9.11
C ILE A 99 15.44 4.00 8.17
N LEU A 100 14.87 5.17 8.47
CA LEU A 100 15.34 6.41 7.86
C LEU A 100 16.31 7.10 8.82
N LEU A 101 17.44 7.54 8.27
CA LEU A 101 18.33 8.49 8.91
C LEU A 101 17.69 9.87 8.88
N ASN A 102 17.03 10.27 9.96
CA ASN A 102 16.62 11.65 10.14
C ASN A 102 17.63 12.36 11.05
N ARG A 103 18.44 13.27 10.49
CA ARG A 103 19.47 14.05 11.22
C ARG A 103 20.41 13.19 12.08
N GLY A 104 20.74 11.98 11.63
CA GLY A 104 21.67 11.08 12.30
C GLY A 104 21.06 10.16 13.36
N ARG A 105 19.73 10.13 13.54
CA ARG A 105 19.03 9.14 14.37
C ARG A 105 18.39 8.06 13.49
N VAL A 106 18.48 6.80 13.92
CA VAL A 106 17.64 5.70 13.42
C VAL A 106 16.27 5.87 14.05
N GLU A 107 15.34 6.45 13.30
CA GLU A 107 13.94 6.40 13.72
C GLU A 107 13.34 5.10 13.22
N LYS A 108 12.77 4.34 14.15
CA LYS A 108 11.98 3.15 13.86
C LYS A 108 10.66 3.58 13.23
N ILE A 109 10.61 3.65 11.90
CA ILE A 109 9.41 4.07 11.20
C ILE A 109 8.44 2.90 11.09
N THR A 110 7.21 3.15 11.55
CA THR A 110 6.09 2.27 11.28
C THR A 110 5.41 2.77 10.02
N ILE A 111 5.56 2.04 8.92
CA ILE A 111 4.82 2.31 7.69
C ILE A 111 3.35 2.01 7.94
N ASN A 112 2.56 3.06 8.13
CA ASN A 112 1.12 3.04 8.33
C ASN A 112 0.47 4.11 7.41
N VAL A 113 -0.86 4.20 7.45
CA VAL A 113 -1.60 5.16 6.61
C VAL A 113 -1.10 6.59 6.83
N ALA A 114 -0.90 7.02 8.08
CA ALA A 114 -0.41 8.36 8.39
C ALA A 114 0.95 8.65 7.76
N TYR A 115 1.88 7.71 7.85
CA TYR A 115 3.22 7.82 7.27
C TYR A 115 3.17 7.95 5.74
N LEU A 116 2.38 7.11 5.08
CA LEU A 116 2.24 7.14 3.62
C LEU A 116 1.60 8.45 3.14
N LEU A 117 0.55 8.92 3.82
CA LEU A 117 -0.11 10.19 3.51
C LEU A 117 0.84 11.38 3.70
N GLU A 118 1.64 11.39 4.76
CA GLU A 118 2.59 12.47 5.02
C GLU A 118 3.73 12.49 4.00
N THR A 119 4.19 11.32 3.56
CA THR A 119 5.42 11.18 2.75
C THR A 119 5.15 11.34 1.26
N PHE A 120 4.06 10.76 0.76
CA PHE A 120 3.83 10.64 -0.69
C PHE A 120 2.74 11.57 -1.22
N PHE A 121 1.87 12.12 -0.37
CA PHE A 121 0.82 13.02 -0.83
C PHE A 121 1.15 14.47 -0.52
N ASP A 122 0.91 15.35 -1.49
CA ASP A 122 0.86 16.78 -1.23
C ASP A 122 -0.47 17.19 -0.58
N LYS A 123 -0.54 18.45 -0.14
CA LYS A 123 -1.73 18.96 0.54
C LYS A 123 -2.97 18.94 -0.36
N GLU A 124 -2.81 19.21 -1.66
CA GLU A 124 -3.93 19.29 -2.60
C GLU A 124 -4.54 17.89 -2.81
N SER A 125 -3.70 16.88 -3.01
CA SER A 125 -4.10 15.47 -3.12
C SER A 125 -4.78 14.97 -1.85
N LEU A 126 -4.34 15.41 -0.67
CA LEU A 126 -5.00 15.08 0.60
C LEU A 126 -6.37 15.78 0.75
N GLN A 127 -6.53 16.99 0.20
CA GLN A 127 -7.82 17.65 0.16
C GLN A 127 -8.79 16.93 -0.76
N ASP A 128 -8.31 16.40 -1.90
CA ASP A 128 -9.10 15.58 -2.80
C ASP A 128 -9.59 14.32 -2.10
N LEU A 129 -8.70 13.60 -1.41
CA LEU A 129 -9.07 12.46 -0.56
C LEU A 129 -10.14 12.81 0.47
N CYS A 130 -10.05 13.97 1.13
CA CYS A 130 -11.10 14.41 2.04
C CYS A 130 -12.45 14.63 1.35
N ARG A 131 -12.47 15.17 0.12
CA ARG A 131 -13.74 15.36 -0.61
C ARG A 131 -14.39 14.04 -0.96
N ASP A 132 -13.60 13.04 -1.34
CA ASP A 132 -14.09 11.70 -1.71
C ASP A 132 -14.83 11.00 -0.56
N VAL A 133 -14.50 11.32 0.69
CA VAL A 133 -15.15 10.77 1.89
C VAL A 133 -15.97 11.80 2.67
N GLU A 134 -16.36 12.89 2.01
CA GLU A 134 -17.19 13.97 2.56
C GLU A 134 -16.64 14.60 3.85
N LEU A 135 -15.31 14.62 4.00
CA LEU A 135 -14.64 15.26 5.12
C LEU A 135 -14.30 16.72 4.79
N PRO A 136 -14.25 17.60 5.81
CA PRO A 136 -13.75 18.96 5.64
C PRO A 136 -12.35 18.98 4.98
N VAL A 137 -12.09 20.01 4.15
CA VAL A 137 -10.82 20.15 3.40
C VAL A 137 -9.93 21.29 3.92
N SER A 138 -10.40 22.08 4.87
CA SER A 138 -9.65 23.19 5.45
C SER A 138 -8.65 22.71 6.51
N GLY A 139 -7.58 23.50 6.71
CA GLY A 139 -6.52 23.24 7.69
C GLY A 139 -5.12 23.15 7.09
N THR A 140 -4.15 22.79 7.94
CA THR A 140 -2.79 22.41 7.54
C THR A 140 -2.74 20.98 6.99
N LYS A 141 -1.63 20.57 6.38
CA LYS A 141 -1.43 19.20 5.88
C LYS A 141 -1.62 18.17 7.01
N ALA A 142 -1.03 18.45 8.17
CA ALA A 142 -1.14 17.61 9.36
C ALA A 142 -2.59 17.48 9.85
N ASP A 143 -3.36 18.58 9.85
CA ASP A 143 -4.78 18.55 10.26
C ASP A 143 -5.62 17.67 9.32
N ILE A 144 -5.30 17.68 8.02
CA ILE A 144 -5.99 16.89 7.01
C ILE A 144 -5.62 15.40 7.17
N ILE A 145 -4.35 15.08 7.43
CA ILE A 145 -3.90 13.70 7.66
C ILE A 145 -4.51 13.12 8.94
N ASP A 146 -4.50 13.86 10.05
CA ASP A 146 -5.13 13.40 11.30
C ASP A 146 -6.62 13.10 11.08
N ARG A 147 -7.31 13.93 10.29
CA ARG A 147 -8.72 13.74 9.91
C ARG A 147 -8.93 12.48 9.07
N LEU A 148 -8.12 12.26 8.03
CA LEU A 148 -8.18 11.07 7.17
C LEU A 148 -7.86 9.78 7.93
N VAL A 149 -6.91 9.83 8.86
CA VAL A 149 -6.54 8.67 9.69
C VAL A 149 -7.64 8.34 10.70
N ARG A 150 -8.23 9.36 11.35
CA ARG A 150 -9.31 9.17 12.33
C ARG A 150 -10.63 8.71 11.71
N SER A 151 -10.91 9.11 10.47
CA SER A 151 -12.12 8.68 9.78
C SER A 151 -12.14 7.17 9.52
N LYS A 152 -10.95 6.54 9.47
CA LYS A 152 -10.74 5.12 9.14
C LYS A 152 -11.35 4.70 7.79
N GLN A 153 -11.63 5.68 6.93
CA GLN A 153 -12.19 5.44 5.60
C GLN A 153 -11.15 4.86 4.65
N TYR A 154 -9.87 5.16 4.87
CA TYR A 154 -8.77 4.62 4.08
C TYR A 154 -7.93 3.62 4.88
N ARG A 155 -7.84 2.40 4.35
CA ARG A 155 -6.93 1.34 4.78
C ARG A 155 -5.60 1.47 4.06
N LEU A 156 -4.58 0.85 4.66
CA LEU A 156 -3.23 0.84 4.12
C LEU A 156 -3.15 0.32 2.67
N GLN A 157 -3.95 -0.70 2.35
CA GLN A 157 -4.01 -1.25 1.00
C GLN A 157 -4.57 -0.24 -0.01
N GLU A 158 -5.63 0.49 0.36
CA GLU A 158 -6.28 1.47 -0.51
C GLU A 158 -5.31 2.60 -0.85
N ILE A 159 -4.56 3.09 0.14
CA ILE A 159 -3.52 4.12 -0.08
C ILE A 159 -2.40 3.61 -1.01
N LEU A 160 -1.91 2.39 -0.79
CA LEU A 160 -0.87 1.79 -1.66
C LEU A 160 -1.37 1.53 -3.09
N GLU A 161 -2.66 1.27 -3.27
CA GLU A 161 -3.24 1.12 -4.60
C GLU A 161 -3.32 2.45 -5.35
N MET A 162 -3.24 3.60 -4.68
CA MET A 162 -3.15 4.91 -5.34
C MET A 162 -1.76 5.18 -5.92
N PHE A 163 -0.72 4.59 -5.34
CA PHE A 163 0.68 4.86 -5.71
C PHE A 163 1.02 4.39 -7.12
N ASP A 164 1.79 5.18 -7.84
CA ASP A 164 2.36 4.74 -9.11
C ASP A 164 3.49 3.71 -8.90
N LYS A 165 4.17 3.35 -9.99
CA LYS A 165 5.23 2.33 -9.92
C LYS A 165 6.47 2.82 -9.19
N ASP A 166 6.75 4.11 -9.25
CA ASP A 166 7.95 4.71 -8.68
C ASP A 166 7.74 4.90 -7.17
N GLU A 167 6.57 5.42 -6.76
CA GLU A 167 6.15 5.52 -5.36
C GLU A 167 6.09 4.14 -4.67
N LEU A 168 5.57 3.12 -5.35
CA LEU A 168 5.60 1.75 -4.84
C LEU A 168 7.01 1.15 -4.77
N ALA A 169 7.89 1.50 -5.70
CA ALA A 169 9.28 1.07 -5.66
C ALA A 169 9.99 1.70 -4.45
N GLU A 170 9.71 2.97 -4.13
CA GLU A 170 10.22 3.62 -2.93
C GLU A 170 9.71 2.93 -1.66
N VAL A 171 8.41 2.60 -1.55
CA VAL A 171 7.90 1.82 -0.41
C VAL A 171 8.54 0.42 -0.32
N CYS A 172 8.79 -0.21 -1.47
CA CYS A 172 9.49 -1.50 -1.52
C CYS A 172 10.94 -1.39 -1.06
N GLU A 173 11.65 -0.33 -1.45
CA GLU A 173 13.01 -0.03 -1.01
C GLU A 173 13.06 0.20 0.50
N LEU A 174 12.15 1.03 1.01
CA LEU A 174 11.95 1.24 2.44
C LEU A 174 11.72 -0.09 3.17
N LEU A 175 11.00 -1.03 2.55
CA LEU A 175 10.73 -2.35 3.11
C LEU A 175 11.76 -3.43 2.74
N SER A 176 12.83 -3.08 2.03
CA SER A 176 13.84 -4.04 1.53
C SER A 176 13.22 -5.25 0.80
N ILE A 177 12.10 -5.05 0.12
CA ILE A 177 11.44 -6.06 -0.72
C ILE A 177 11.60 -5.69 -2.19
N ARG A 178 11.56 -6.69 -3.08
CA ARG A 178 11.63 -6.43 -4.52
C ARG A 178 10.24 -6.11 -5.06
N PRO A 179 10.08 -5.03 -5.85
CA PRO A 179 8.83 -4.80 -6.56
C PRO A 179 8.59 -5.92 -7.57
N SER A 180 7.33 -6.32 -7.70
CA SER A 180 6.88 -7.26 -8.72
C SER A 180 6.62 -6.53 -10.04
N PHE A 181 6.59 -7.29 -11.13
CA PHE A 181 6.19 -6.77 -12.44
C PHE A 181 4.71 -6.29 -12.44
N LEU A 182 3.87 -6.92 -11.62
CA LEU A 182 2.46 -6.57 -11.44
C LEU A 182 2.30 -5.70 -10.18
N LYS A 183 1.67 -4.53 -10.35
CA LYS A 183 1.40 -3.58 -9.25
C LYS A 183 0.65 -4.23 -8.08
N SER A 184 -0.37 -5.03 -8.37
CA SER A 184 -1.16 -5.75 -7.35
C SER A 184 -0.31 -6.69 -6.50
N ASN A 185 0.65 -7.39 -7.13
CA ASN A 185 1.58 -8.27 -6.41
C ASN A 185 2.56 -7.46 -5.56
N THR A 186 2.99 -6.29 -6.03
CA THR A 186 3.82 -5.36 -5.26
C THR A 186 3.08 -4.87 -4.02
N VAL A 187 1.83 -4.41 -4.16
CA VAL A 187 0.98 -4.00 -3.04
C VAL A 187 0.73 -5.15 -2.06
N ALA A 188 0.39 -6.33 -2.54
CA ALA A 188 0.20 -7.51 -1.70
C ALA A 188 1.48 -7.91 -0.94
N SER A 189 2.64 -7.79 -1.59
CA SER A 189 3.95 -8.04 -0.97
C SER A 189 4.25 -7.02 0.13
N ILE A 190 3.97 -5.73 -0.11
CA ILE A 190 4.09 -4.66 0.89
C ILE A 190 3.17 -4.95 2.10
N ILE A 191 1.89 -5.24 1.86
CA ILE A 191 0.92 -5.53 2.93
C ILE A 191 1.31 -6.78 3.71
N SER A 192 1.77 -7.84 3.05
CA SER A 192 2.20 -9.08 3.72
C SER A 192 3.42 -8.82 4.57
N ALA A 193 4.40 -8.07 4.03
CA ALA A 193 5.57 -7.62 4.78
C ALA A 193 5.20 -6.76 5.99
N LEU A 194 4.06 -6.06 5.99
CA LEU A 194 3.58 -5.26 7.13
C LEU A 194 2.76 -6.10 8.13
N LYS A 195 1.94 -7.05 7.67
CA LYS A 195 1.11 -7.93 8.52
C LYS A 195 1.88 -9.02 9.26
N GLU A 196 2.90 -9.62 8.64
CA GLU A 196 3.79 -10.58 9.31
C GLU A 196 4.55 -9.98 10.51
N LYS A 197 4.48 -8.64 10.67
CA LYS A 197 5.11 -7.87 11.74
C LYS A 197 4.15 -7.47 12.87
N GLU A 198 2.82 -7.46 12.66
CA GLU A 198 1.82 -7.21 13.72
C GLU A 198 1.55 -8.47 14.57
N GLY A 199 1.72 -9.67 14.01
CA GLY A 199 1.42 -10.96 14.66
C GLY A 199 2.40 -11.45 15.72
N ARG A 200 3.32 -10.62 16.26
CA ARG A 200 4.31 -11.04 17.28
C ARG A 200 4.23 -10.29 18.62
N HIS A 201 3.14 -9.58 18.88
CA HIS A 201 2.93 -8.89 20.16
C HIS A 201 1.62 -9.21 20.90
N ALA A 202 0.86 -10.23 20.51
CA ALA A 202 -0.32 -10.64 21.28
C ALA A 202 -0.37 -12.16 21.46
N HIS A 203 0.15 -12.65 22.59
CA HIS A 203 -0.23 -13.96 23.12
C HIS A 203 -1.29 -13.72 24.20
N HIS A 204 -2.54 -14.01 23.87
CA HIS A 204 -3.58 -14.67 24.68
C HIS A 204 -4.96 -14.18 24.27
N GLU A 205 -5.54 -14.86 23.28
CA GLU A 205 -6.96 -15.23 23.33
C GLU A 205 -7.13 -16.53 22.51
N LYS A 206 -8.06 -17.37 22.98
CA LYS A 206 -8.21 -18.79 22.63
C LYS A 206 -8.44 -19.07 21.13
N PRO A 207 -8.11 -20.28 20.64
CA PRO A 207 -8.22 -20.63 19.24
C PRO A 207 -9.68 -20.61 18.79
N VAL A 208 -10.00 -19.77 17.80
CA VAL A 208 -11.15 -20.00 16.93
C VAL A 208 -10.68 -20.98 15.87
N GLU A 209 -11.44 -22.06 15.71
CA GLU A 209 -11.18 -23.16 14.80
C GLU A 209 -10.78 -22.70 13.40
N ALA A 210 -9.78 -23.37 12.85
CA ALA A 210 -9.28 -23.16 11.51
C ALA A 210 -10.44 -23.30 10.50
N ILE A 211 -10.78 -22.20 9.84
CA ILE A 211 -11.53 -22.27 8.59
C ILE A 211 -10.58 -22.94 7.58
N PRO A 212 -10.93 -24.11 7.02
CA PRO A 212 -10.07 -24.80 6.06
C PRO A 212 -9.87 -23.92 4.83
N PRO A 213 -8.75 -24.09 4.10
CA PRO A 213 -8.47 -23.33 2.90
C PRO A 213 -9.65 -23.47 1.94
N VAL A 214 -10.25 -22.33 1.58
CA VAL A 214 -11.29 -22.29 0.54
C VAL A 214 -10.65 -22.83 -0.72
N LYS A 215 -11.00 -24.07 -1.06
CA LYS A 215 -10.77 -24.63 -2.38
C LYS A 215 -11.36 -23.63 -3.37
N GLN A 216 -10.61 -23.31 -4.42
CA GLN A 216 -11.17 -22.76 -5.65
C GLN A 216 -12.25 -23.74 -6.11
N THR A 217 -13.49 -23.48 -5.71
CA THR A 217 -14.67 -24.10 -6.27
C THR A 217 -15.13 -23.17 -7.36
N ASP A 218 -15.16 -23.65 -8.59
CA ASP A 218 -15.95 -23.06 -9.67
C ASP A 218 -17.40 -22.97 -9.16
N SER A 219 -17.78 -21.85 -8.54
CA SER A 219 -19.19 -21.60 -8.23
C SER A 219 -19.88 -21.26 -9.53
N GLU A 220 -20.80 -22.12 -9.96
CA GLU A 220 -21.71 -21.80 -11.05
C GLU A 220 -22.43 -20.49 -10.70
N LYS A 221 -22.31 -19.49 -11.58
CA LYS A 221 -22.96 -18.19 -11.39
C LYS A 221 -24.48 -18.41 -11.29
N PRO A 222 -25.19 -17.75 -10.36
CA PRO A 222 -26.63 -17.92 -10.19
C PRO A 222 -27.38 -17.70 -11.51
N GLY A 223 -28.48 -18.44 -11.76
CA GLY A 223 -29.26 -18.31 -13.00
C GLY A 223 -29.72 -16.86 -13.28
N GLN A 224 -30.00 -16.09 -12.23
CA GLN A 224 -30.35 -14.67 -12.30
C GLN A 224 -29.21 -13.80 -12.84
N PHE A 225 -27.96 -14.11 -12.50
CA PHE A 225 -26.78 -13.41 -13.05
C PHE A 225 -26.73 -13.53 -14.57
N SER A 226 -26.87 -14.75 -15.08
CA SER A 226 -26.82 -15.02 -16.51
C SER A 226 -27.93 -14.29 -17.27
N GLU A 227 -29.13 -14.19 -16.69
CA GLU A 227 -30.26 -13.47 -17.29
C GLU A 227 -30.02 -11.95 -17.34
N VAL A 228 -29.60 -11.34 -16.24
CA VAL A 228 -29.30 -9.90 -16.16
C VAL A 228 -28.11 -9.56 -17.08
N PHE A 229 -27.06 -10.36 -17.06
CA PHE A 229 -25.88 -10.17 -17.90
C PHE A 229 -26.22 -10.27 -19.39
N ALA A 230 -27.00 -11.28 -19.81
CA ALA A 230 -27.41 -11.43 -21.21
C ALA A 230 -28.23 -10.22 -21.68
N PHE A 231 -29.19 -9.76 -20.87
CA PHE A 231 -29.98 -8.58 -21.19
C PHE A 231 -29.11 -7.34 -21.38
N LEU A 232 -28.24 -7.02 -20.40
CA LEU A 232 -27.36 -5.86 -20.48
C LEU A 232 -26.36 -5.97 -21.65
N LYS A 233 -25.90 -7.18 -21.98
CA LYS A 233 -25.00 -7.42 -23.09
C LYS A 233 -25.65 -7.15 -24.44
N ASP A 234 -26.94 -7.40 -24.59
CA ASP A 234 -27.69 -7.13 -25.83
C ASP A 234 -28.33 -5.73 -25.86
N TYR A 235 -28.44 -5.08 -24.70
CA TYR A 235 -28.98 -3.74 -24.55
C TYR A 235 -28.25 -2.71 -25.44
N ARG A 236 -28.98 -1.83 -26.11
CA ARG A 236 -28.41 -0.72 -26.88
C ARG A 236 -28.80 0.59 -26.24
N VAL A 237 -27.79 1.38 -25.88
CA VAL A 237 -27.97 2.72 -25.35
C VAL A 237 -28.62 3.59 -26.43
N GLN A 238 -29.69 4.29 -26.06
CA GLN A 238 -30.45 5.15 -26.97
C GLN A 238 -30.24 6.64 -26.68
N ALA A 239 -29.68 6.99 -25.52
CA ALA A 239 -29.38 8.36 -25.14
C ALA A 239 -28.46 9.03 -26.17
N TYR A 240 -28.88 10.23 -26.60
CA TYR A 240 -28.07 11.10 -27.45
C TYR A 240 -26.93 11.77 -26.68
N GLU A 241 -27.13 11.99 -25.38
CA GLU A 241 -26.13 12.58 -24.47
C GLU A 241 -25.66 11.55 -23.44
N ILE A 242 -24.35 11.32 -23.38
CA ILE A 242 -23.75 10.31 -22.49
C ILE A 242 -23.36 11.00 -21.17
N SER A 243 -24.22 10.85 -20.16
CA SER A 243 -23.92 11.20 -18.77
C SER A 243 -24.47 10.12 -17.84
N SER A 244 -23.81 9.86 -16.70
CA SER A 244 -24.23 8.79 -15.76
C SER A 244 -25.71 8.85 -15.44
N ARG A 245 -26.23 10.04 -15.13
CA ARG A 245 -27.64 10.22 -14.76
C ARG A 245 -28.62 9.87 -15.87
N ILE A 246 -28.34 10.30 -17.12
CA ILE A 246 -29.21 10.00 -18.26
C ILE A 246 -29.19 8.50 -18.56
N ILE A 247 -27.99 7.90 -18.53
CA ILE A 247 -27.82 6.47 -18.76
C ILE A 247 -28.49 5.65 -17.66
N GLU A 248 -28.37 6.04 -16.39
CA GLU A 248 -29.06 5.40 -15.28
C GLU A 248 -30.60 5.48 -15.43
N ASP A 249 -31.14 6.65 -15.78
CA ASP A 249 -32.59 6.81 -15.94
C ASP A 249 -33.14 6.01 -17.14
N GLU A 250 -32.38 5.95 -18.24
CA GLU A 250 -32.69 5.10 -19.39
C GLU A 250 -32.66 3.61 -19.01
N LEU A 251 -31.61 3.20 -18.29
CA LEU A 251 -31.40 1.82 -17.89
C LEU A 251 -32.44 1.37 -16.85
N ASP A 252 -32.89 2.24 -15.93
CA ASP A 252 -33.99 1.94 -15.00
C ASP A 252 -35.26 1.54 -15.77
N GLN A 253 -35.64 2.31 -16.79
CA GLN A 253 -36.83 2.03 -17.59
C GLN A 253 -36.71 0.68 -18.30
N ALA A 254 -35.55 0.41 -18.88
CA ALA A 254 -35.28 -0.84 -19.60
C ALA A 254 -35.28 -2.06 -18.65
N LEU A 255 -34.62 -1.95 -17.49
CA LEU A 255 -34.57 -2.99 -16.47
C LEU A 255 -35.96 -3.26 -15.88
N VAL A 256 -36.70 -2.21 -15.54
CA VAL A 256 -38.08 -2.34 -15.00
C VAL A 256 -39.02 -2.96 -16.03
N ALA A 257 -38.90 -2.60 -17.31
CA ALA A 257 -39.70 -3.20 -18.37
C ALA A 257 -39.40 -4.70 -18.55
N ARG A 258 -38.14 -5.12 -18.40
CA ARG A 258 -37.72 -6.52 -18.58
C ARG A 258 -37.94 -7.42 -17.36
N PHE A 259 -37.66 -6.91 -16.17
CA PHE A 259 -37.61 -7.68 -14.93
C PHE A 259 -38.75 -7.35 -13.95
N GLY A 260 -39.49 -6.26 -14.19
CA GLY A 260 -40.57 -5.79 -13.33
C GLY A 260 -40.08 -4.90 -12.19
N ARG A 261 -40.87 -3.88 -11.83
CA ARG A 261 -40.49 -2.85 -10.83
C ARG A 261 -40.13 -3.42 -9.46
N LEU A 262 -40.74 -4.52 -9.04
CA LEU A 262 -40.46 -5.14 -7.74
C LEU A 262 -39.07 -5.81 -7.67
N ASN A 263 -38.46 -6.08 -8.83
CA ASN A 263 -37.18 -6.77 -8.93
C ASN A 263 -36.01 -5.83 -9.25
N VAL A 264 -36.26 -4.52 -9.32
CA VAL A 264 -35.27 -3.50 -9.67
C VAL A 264 -35.28 -2.42 -8.59
N SER A 265 -34.15 -2.28 -7.90
CA SER A 265 -33.93 -1.25 -6.88
C SER A 265 -32.81 -0.32 -7.33
N ARG A 266 -32.97 0.99 -7.07
CA ARG A 266 -31.95 2.01 -7.37
C ARG A 266 -31.20 2.43 -6.11
N GLN A 267 -29.94 2.82 -6.29
CA GLN A 267 -29.13 3.50 -5.26
C GLN A 267 -29.10 2.71 -3.94
N VAL A 268 -28.92 1.39 -4.08
CA VAL A 268 -29.03 0.43 -2.99
C VAL A 268 -27.83 0.60 -2.07
N PRO A 269 -28.05 0.83 -0.76
CA PRO A 269 -26.97 1.03 0.19
C PRO A 269 -26.20 -0.28 0.37
N VAL A 270 -24.88 -0.21 0.21
CA VAL A 270 -23.97 -1.34 0.37
C VAL A 270 -22.75 -0.93 1.17
N THR A 271 -21.92 -1.90 1.56
CA THR A 271 -20.64 -1.58 2.19
C THR A 271 -19.82 -0.73 1.22
N GLY A 272 -19.32 0.43 1.65
CA GLY A 272 -18.50 1.32 0.83
C GLY A 272 -19.27 2.29 -0.09
N GLY A 273 -20.61 2.32 -0.06
CA GLY A 273 -21.36 3.33 -0.82
C GLY A 273 -22.79 2.93 -1.20
N ARG A 274 -23.18 3.31 -2.40
CA ARG A 274 -24.47 2.98 -3.01
C ARG A 274 -24.23 2.45 -4.41
N ILE A 275 -24.69 1.25 -4.68
CA ILE A 275 -24.66 0.71 -6.03
C ILE A 275 -25.82 1.28 -6.84
N ASP A 276 -25.60 1.57 -8.11
CA ASP A 276 -26.61 2.23 -8.94
C ASP A 276 -27.88 1.41 -9.06
N PHE A 277 -27.75 0.08 -9.25
CA PHE A 277 -28.88 -0.85 -9.31
C PHE A 277 -28.62 -2.18 -8.61
N GLU A 278 -29.69 -2.74 -8.05
CA GLU A 278 -29.80 -4.16 -7.75
C GLU A 278 -30.96 -4.74 -8.57
N VAL A 279 -30.69 -5.80 -9.32
CA VAL A 279 -31.65 -6.47 -10.20
C VAL A 279 -31.66 -7.96 -9.88
N LEU A 280 -32.75 -8.47 -9.32
CA LEU A 280 -32.84 -9.89 -8.90
C LEU A 280 -31.66 -10.34 -8.01
N GLY A 281 -31.16 -9.45 -7.14
CA GLY A 281 -29.98 -9.71 -6.30
C GLY A 281 -28.63 -9.59 -7.01
N VAL A 282 -28.61 -9.18 -8.28
CA VAL A 282 -27.40 -8.86 -9.04
C VAL A 282 -27.10 -7.37 -8.92
N GLY A 283 -25.90 -7.04 -8.45
CA GLY A 283 -25.43 -5.66 -8.40
C GLY A 283 -25.01 -5.17 -9.79
N VAL A 284 -25.46 -3.98 -10.19
CA VAL A 284 -25.07 -3.34 -11.45
C VAL A 284 -24.58 -1.92 -11.16
N GLU A 285 -23.31 -1.67 -11.44
CA GLU A 285 -22.70 -0.34 -11.37
C GLU A 285 -22.61 0.27 -12.77
N VAL A 286 -23.02 1.51 -12.94
CA VAL A 286 -23.02 2.23 -14.22
C VAL A 286 -21.95 3.31 -14.19
N LYS A 287 -21.02 3.29 -15.16
CA LYS A 287 -20.05 4.39 -15.31
C LYS A 287 -19.98 4.88 -16.76
N THR A 288 -19.85 6.19 -16.90
CA THR A 288 -19.68 6.87 -18.20
C THR A 288 -18.31 7.57 -18.28
N PRO A 289 -17.19 6.81 -18.32
CA PRO A 289 -15.87 7.39 -18.25
C PRO A 289 -15.58 8.27 -19.47
N SER A 290 -15.14 9.50 -19.23
CA SER A 290 -14.70 10.43 -20.28
C SER A 290 -13.17 10.44 -20.40
N LYS A 291 -12.45 10.16 -19.31
CA LYS A 291 -10.96 10.23 -19.23
C LYS A 291 -10.36 9.16 -18.30
N MET A 292 -9.06 8.94 -18.43
CA MET A 292 -8.27 7.96 -17.63
C MET A 292 -8.27 8.15 -16.10
N PRO A 293 -8.22 9.37 -15.55
CA PRO A 293 -8.20 9.56 -14.09
C PRO A 293 -9.46 9.02 -13.41
N GLU A 294 -10.62 9.23 -14.03
CA GLU A 294 -11.93 8.71 -13.57
C GLU A 294 -11.90 7.18 -13.46
N LEU A 295 -11.32 6.51 -14.46
CA LEU A 295 -11.18 5.04 -14.48
C LEU A 295 -10.26 4.49 -13.38
N ARG A 296 -9.25 5.23 -12.92
CA ARG A 296 -8.34 4.76 -11.85
C ARG A 296 -8.96 4.88 -10.46
N GLN A 297 -9.80 5.88 -10.24
CA GLN A 297 -10.49 6.13 -8.97
C GLN A 297 -11.64 5.14 -8.71
N MET A 298 -12.18 4.50 -9.75
CA MET A 298 -13.39 3.67 -9.66
C MET A 298 -13.16 2.21 -9.25
N VAL A 299 -11.92 1.72 -9.25
CA VAL A 299 -11.61 0.31 -8.95
C VAL A 299 -11.86 -0.03 -7.47
N ALA A 300 -11.51 0.89 -6.56
CA ALA A 300 -11.66 0.66 -5.12
C ALA A 300 -13.13 0.52 -4.69
N GLN A 301 -14.00 1.39 -5.23
CA GLN A 301 -15.45 1.34 -4.99
C GLN A 301 -16.07 0.01 -5.45
N LEU A 302 -15.63 -0.51 -6.60
CA LEU A 302 -16.10 -1.77 -7.13
C LEU A 302 -15.69 -2.98 -6.27
N PHE A 303 -14.58 -2.91 -5.53
CA PHE A 303 -14.20 -3.96 -4.59
C PHE A 303 -15.08 -4.02 -3.35
N ASP A 304 -15.51 -2.88 -2.83
CA ASP A 304 -16.43 -2.86 -1.70
C ASP A 304 -17.81 -3.40 -2.09
N TYR A 305 -18.27 -3.10 -3.31
CA TYR A 305 -19.52 -3.66 -3.84
C TYR A 305 -19.41 -5.17 -4.05
N ARG A 306 -18.23 -5.64 -4.45
CA ARG A 306 -17.96 -7.08 -4.59
C ARG A 306 -18.04 -7.84 -3.26
N ARG A 307 -17.79 -7.22 -2.11
CA ARG A 307 -18.01 -7.88 -0.81
C ARG A 307 -19.49 -8.16 -0.51
N THR A 308 -20.38 -7.37 -1.11
CA THR A 308 -21.83 -7.51 -0.93
C THR A 308 -22.41 -8.48 -1.96
N TYR A 309 -22.00 -8.35 -3.23
CA TYR A 309 -22.57 -9.11 -4.35
C TYR A 309 -21.76 -10.32 -4.79
N ASN A 310 -20.55 -10.52 -4.25
CA ASN A 310 -19.61 -11.58 -4.65
C ASN A 310 -19.46 -11.64 -6.18
N GLU A 311 -19.71 -12.80 -6.78
CA GLU A 311 -19.62 -13.03 -8.23
C GLU A 311 -20.78 -12.40 -9.02
N SER A 312 -21.82 -11.92 -8.33
CA SER A 312 -23.03 -11.34 -8.93
C SER A 312 -22.94 -9.81 -9.06
N LEU A 313 -21.77 -9.31 -9.48
CA LEU A 313 -21.52 -7.89 -9.73
C LEU A 313 -21.18 -7.66 -11.20
N ILE A 314 -21.92 -6.74 -11.84
CA ILE A 314 -21.72 -6.31 -13.22
C ILE A 314 -21.31 -4.84 -13.23
N LEU A 315 -20.25 -4.53 -13.94
CA LEU A 315 -19.89 -3.17 -14.30
C LEU A 315 -20.39 -2.87 -15.73
N PHE A 316 -21.32 -1.94 -15.86
CA PHE A 316 -21.87 -1.47 -17.12
C PHE A 316 -21.22 -0.13 -17.51
N LEU A 317 -20.34 -0.17 -18.51
CA LEU A 317 -19.63 1.00 -19.00
C LEU A 317 -20.26 1.50 -20.30
N VAL A 318 -20.58 2.79 -20.35
CA VAL A 318 -20.88 3.49 -21.61
C VAL A 318 -19.73 4.43 -21.91
N ASN A 319 -19.01 4.18 -23.00
CA ASN A 319 -17.82 4.94 -23.32
C ASN A 319 -18.17 6.37 -23.76
N ALA A 320 -17.90 7.36 -22.92
CA ALA A 320 -18.15 8.77 -23.21
C ALA A 320 -16.98 9.48 -23.95
N GLY A 321 -15.97 8.72 -24.40
CA GLY A 321 -14.80 9.26 -25.11
C GLY A 321 -13.44 8.81 -24.56
N ALA A 322 -13.40 7.86 -23.63
CA ALA A 322 -12.17 7.24 -23.15
C ALA A 322 -11.47 6.46 -24.28
N LYS A 323 -10.13 6.44 -24.26
CA LYS A 323 -9.35 5.79 -25.31
C LYS A 323 -9.54 4.25 -25.24
N PRO A 324 -9.55 3.53 -26.37
CA PRO A 324 -9.73 2.08 -26.38
C PRO A 324 -8.70 1.30 -25.55
N LYS A 325 -7.42 1.73 -25.57
CA LYS A 325 -6.33 1.11 -24.79
C LYS A 325 -6.56 1.23 -23.28
N ASP A 326 -7.14 2.35 -22.88
CA ASP A 326 -7.38 2.75 -21.50
C ASP A 326 -8.56 1.95 -20.93
N LEU A 327 -9.65 1.83 -21.68
CA LEU A 327 -10.78 0.94 -21.37
C LEU A 327 -10.36 -0.53 -21.33
N ALA A 328 -9.52 -0.98 -22.27
CA ALA A 328 -9.04 -2.36 -22.30
C ALA A 328 -8.17 -2.71 -21.08
N ASN A 329 -7.38 -1.76 -20.57
CA ASN A 329 -6.59 -1.96 -19.36
C ASN A 329 -7.49 -2.02 -18.12
N TYR A 330 -8.41 -1.07 -17.97
CA TYR A 330 -9.36 -1.03 -16.87
C TYR A 330 -10.27 -2.27 -16.81
N THR A 331 -10.80 -2.68 -17.96
CA THR A 331 -11.63 -3.89 -18.09
C THR A 331 -10.87 -5.15 -17.69
N ARG A 332 -9.58 -5.23 -18.06
CA ARG A 332 -8.71 -6.35 -17.68
C ARG A 332 -8.51 -6.40 -16.17
N GLN A 333 -8.29 -5.24 -15.52
CA GLN A 333 -8.17 -5.16 -14.07
C GLN A 333 -9.47 -5.64 -13.40
N CYS A 334 -10.63 -5.12 -13.79
CA CYS A 334 -11.92 -5.54 -13.23
C CYS A 334 -12.15 -7.06 -13.37
N LYS A 335 -11.87 -7.63 -14.55
CA LYS A 335 -12.00 -9.07 -14.80
C LYS A 335 -11.02 -9.92 -13.98
N GLN A 336 -9.80 -9.45 -13.75
CA GLN A 336 -8.83 -10.13 -12.87
C GLN A 336 -9.33 -10.25 -11.42
N HIS A 337 -10.21 -9.34 -11.01
CA HIS A 337 -10.88 -9.39 -9.71
C HIS A 337 -12.27 -10.05 -9.77
N GLY A 338 -12.59 -10.72 -10.88
CA GLY A 338 -13.82 -11.49 -11.07
C GLY A 338 -15.07 -10.65 -11.30
N ILE A 339 -14.93 -9.35 -11.58
CA ILE A 339 -16.04 -8.46 -11.92
C ILE A 339 -16.28 -8.56 -13.42
N GLU A 340 -17.53 -8.86 -13.79
CA GLU A 340 -17.91 -8.90 -15.19
C GLU A 340 -18.16 -7.49 -15.72
N VAL A 341 -17.59 -7.20 -16.88
CA VAL A 341 -17.65 -5.87 -17.48
C VAL A 341 -18.35 -5.94 -18.82
N ILE A 342 -19.35 -5.09 -19.00
CA ILE A 342 -20.03 -4.84 -20.26
C ILE A 342 -19.64 -3.44 -20.72
N ILE A 343 -19.21 -3.31 -21.97
CA ILE A 343 -18.86 -2.02 -22.57
C ILE A 343 -19.84 -1.74 -23.70
N LYS A 344 -20.40 -0.54 -23.70
CA LYS A 344 -21.21 0.04 -24.78
C LYS A 344 -20.49 1.24 -25.37
N GLU A 345 -20.62 1.39 -26.68
CA GLU A 345 -20.14 2.55 -27.41
C GLU A 345 -21.22 3.62 -27.52
#